data_AF-A9B781-F1
#
_entry.id   AF-A9B781-F1
#
_cell.length_a   1.000
_cell.length_b   1.000
_cell.length_c   1.000
_cell.angle_alpha   90.00
_cell.angle_beta   90.00
_cell.angle_gamma   90.00
#
_symmetry.space_group_name_H-M   'P 1'
#
loop_
_entity.id
_entity.type
_entity.pdbx_description
1 polymer ?
#
loop_
_entity_poly.entity_id
_entity_poly.type
_entity_poly.pdbx_seq_one_letter_code
_entity_poly.pdbx_strand_id
1 'polypeptide(L)' 'MQVFVHLDELLTPALLQQHQRHIVDFLEMEGITPEAEVGRTKVNERTAKELLAELAHDLDQAPENE' A
#
# COMPACT_ATOMS: atom_id res chain seq x y z
N MET A 1 8.75 19.14 -9.33
CA MET A 1 8.62 17.85 -10.04
C MET A 1 7.85 16.91 -9.14
N GLN A 2 6.88 16.18 -9.67
CA GLN A 2 6.12 15.20 -8.89
C GLN A 2 6.82 13.84 -9.02
N VAL A 3 7.15 13.22 -7.88
CA VAL A 3 7.84 11.92 -7.83
C VAL A 3 6.81 10.80 -7.81
N PHE A 4 7.08 9.75 -8.59
CA PHE A 4 6.26 8.55 -8.67
C PHE A 4 7.13 7.33 -8.37
N VAL A 5 6.54 6.36 -7.69
CA VAL A 5 7.19 5.10 -7.27
C VAL A 5 6.22 3.95 -7.47
N HIS A 6 6.74 2.75 -7.71
CA HIS A 6 5.94 1.54 -7.70
C HIS A 6 5.78 1.03 -6.27
N LEU A 7 4.69 0.34 -5.98
CA LEU A 7 4.44 -0.21 -4.66
C LEU A 7 5.44 -1.32 -4.29
N ASP A 8 5.95 -2.08 -5.24
CA ASP A 8 6.96 -3.13 -5.03
C ASP A 8 8.37 -2.57 -4.74
N GLU A 9 8.62 -1.29 -4.98
CA GLU A 9 9.82 -0.58 -4.53
C GLU A 9 9.75 -0.21 -3.04
N LEU A 10 8.53 -0.17 -2.47
CA LEU A 10 8.27 0.24 -1.09
C LEU A 10 7.88 -0.92 -0.18
N LEU A 11 7.12 -1.87 -0.71
CA LEU A 11 6.50 -2.97 0.02
C LEU A 11 7.10 -4.29 -0.43
N THR A 12 7.43 -5.13 0.55
CA THR A 12 7.89 -6.49 0.25
C THR A 12 6.74 -7.31 -0.36
N PRO A 13 7.04 -8.36 -1.14
CA PRO A 13 6.02 -9.26 -1.67
C PRO A 13 5.10 -9.85 -0.60
N ALA A 14 5.63 -10.13 0.61
CA ALA A 14 4.85 -10.64 1.73
C ALA A 14 3.83 -9.61 2.22
N LEU A 15 4.22 -8.34 2.38
CA LEU A 15 3.31 -7.27 2.79
C LEU A 15 2.25 -6.98 1.71
N LEU A 16 2.65 -6.98 0.43
CA LEU A 16 1.73 -6.82 -0.69
C LEU A 16 0.66 -7.92 -0.72
N GLN A 17 1.02 -9.16 -0.42
CA GLN A 17 0.07 -10.27 -0.35
C GLN A 17 -0.80 -10.21 0.91
N GLN A 18 -0.19 -9.98 2.07
CA GLN A 18 -0.89 -9.94 3.36
C GLN A 18 -1.94 -8.83 3.40
N HIS A 19 -1.61 -7.65 2.86
CA HIS A 19 -2.48 -6.47 2.88
C HIS A 19 -3.10 -6.18 1.51
N GLN A 20 -3.11 -7.15 0.58
CA GLN A 20 -3.51 -6.92 -0.82
C GLN A 20 -4.86 -6.22 -0.92
N ARG A 21 -5.86 -6.70 -0.17
CA ARG A 21 -7.21 -6.15 -0.21
C ARG A 21 -7.25 -4.71 0.29
N HIS A 22 -6.63 -4.44 1.43
CA HIS A 22 -6.58 -3.10 2.00
C HIS A 22 -5.84 -2.11 1.08
N ILE A 23 -4.74 -2.54 0.46
CA ILE A 23 -4.00 -1.73 -0.53
C ILE A 23 -4.90 -1.42 -1.73
N VAL A 24 -5.64 -2.40 -2.27
CA VAL A 24 -6.55 -2.18 -3.39
C VAL A 24 -7.67 -1.20 -3.01
N ASP A 25 -8.31 -1.41 -1.85
CA ASP A 25 -9.39 -0.54 -1.37
C ASP A 25 -8.89 0.91 -1.21
N PHE A 26 -7.70 1.10 -0.63
CA PHE A 26 -7.04 2.41 -0.50
C PHE A 26 -6.79 3.07 -1.86
N LEU A 27 -6.23 2.33 -2.82
CA LEU A 27 -5.95 2.85 -4.16
C LEU A 27 -7.24 3.29 -4.88
N GLU A 28 -8.30 2.49 -4.79
CA GLU A 28 -9.59 2.84 -5.38
C GLU A 28 -10.21 4.09 -4.75
N MET A 29 -10.08 4.26 -3.42
CA MET A 29 -10.51 5.47 -2.72
C MET A 29 -9.73 6.72 -3.16
N GLU A 30 -8.44 6.57 -3.44
CA GLU A 30 -7.58 7.63 -4.00
C GLU A 30 -7.82 7.87 -5.51
N GLY A 31 -8.75 7.12 -6.13
CA GLY A 31 -9.06 7.22 -7.55
C GLY A 31 -7.98 6.62 -8.47
N ILE A 32 -7.15 5.73 -7.93
CA ILE A 32 -6.07 5.04 -8.63
C ILE A 32 -6.54 3.64 -8.97
N THR A 33 -6.57 3.31 -10.27
CA THR A 33 -6.88 1.95 -10.71
C THR A 33 -5.66 1.05 -10.45
N PRO A 34 -5.78 -0.01 -9.64
CA PRO A 34 -4.68 -0.93 -9.39
C PRO A 34 -4.33 -1.72 -10.65
N GLU A 35 -3.03 -2.01 -10.79
CA GLU A 35 -2.53 -2.93 -11.82
C GLU A 35 -2.88 -4.38 -11.48
N ALA A 36 -2.86 -5.26 -12.48
CA ALA A 36 -3.10 -6.70 -12.28
C ALA A 36 -2.12 -7.31 -11.24
N GLU A 37 -0.88 -6.84 -11.25
CA GLU A 37 0.08 -7.03 -10.16
C GLU A 37 0.08 -5.74 -9.31
N VAL A 38 -0.55 -5.78 -8.13
CA VAL A 38 -0.69 -4.59 -7.25
C VAL A 38 0.64 -3.89 -7.00
N GLY A 39 1.74 -4.64 -6.83
CA GLY A 39 3.09 -4.11 -6.66
C GLY A 39 3.55 -3.17 -7.78
N ARG A 40 3.07 -3.36 -9.02
CA ARG A 40 3.41 -2.51 -10.16
C ARG A 40 2.56 -1.24 -10.27
N THR A 41 1.62 -1.03 -9.36
CA THR A 41 0.82 0.19 -9.36
C THR A 41 1.72 1.38 -9.04
N LYS A 42 1.73 2.39 -9.93
CA LYS A 42 2.45 3.63 -9.69
C LYS A 42 1.62 4.59 -8.86
N VAL A 43 2.23 5.08 -7.79
CA VAL A 43 1.64 6.09 -6.91
C VAL A 43 2.56 7.30 -6.80
N ASN A 44 1.99 8.45 -6.52
CA ASN A 44 2.79 9.64 -6.20
C ASN A 44 3.33 9.55 -4.76
N GLU A 45 4.31 10.41 -4.44
CA GLU A 45 4.94 10.45 -3.11
C GLU A 45 3.94 10.63 -1.95
N ARG A 46 2.87 11.43 -2.12
CA ARG A 46 1.88 11.66 -1.07
C ARG A 46 1.09 10.39 -0.79
N THR A 47 0.52 9.79 -1.82
CA THR A 47 -0.25 8.55 -1.74
C THR A 47 0.60 7.42 -1.16
N ALA A 48 1.87 7.32 -1.56
CA ALA A 48 2.80 6.34 -1.00
C ALA A 48 2.98 6.49 0.52
N LYS A 49 3.13 7.73 1.01
CA LYS A 49 3.29 8.00 2.45
C LYS A 49 2.01 7.71 3.23
N GLU A 50 0.85 8.08 2.68
CA GLU A 50 -0.45 7.81 3.29
C GLU A 50 -0.69 6.29 3.40
N LEU A 51 -0.44 5.53 2.32
CA LEU A 51 -0.54 4.07 2.34
C LEU A 51 0.39 3.42 3.37
N LEU A 52 1.65 3.86 3.45
CA LEU A 52 2.60 3.32 4.41
C LEU A 52 2.20 3.61 5.86
N ALA A 53 1.58 4.77 6.12
CA ALA A 53 1.07 5.11 7.44
C ALA A 53 -0.12 4.25 7.84
N GLU A 54 -1.05 3.98 6.92
CA GLU A 54 -2.19 3.06 7.17
C GLU A 54 -1.71 1.64 7.44
N LEU A 55 -0.80 1.11 6.61
CA LEU A 55 -0.24 -0.22 6.79
C LEU A 55 0.52 -0.37 8.12
N ALA A 56 1.25 0.67 8.55
CA ALA A 56 1.91 0.67 9.85
C ALA A 56 0.91 0.67 11.00
N HIS A 57 -0.20 1.41 10.88
CA HIS A 57 -1.25 1.43 11.89
C HIS A 57 -1.92 0.06 12.05
N ASP A 58 -2.20 -0.63 10.93
CA ASP A 58 -2.77 -1.98 10.95
C ASP A 58 -1.83 -3.00 11.64
N LEU A 59 -0.52 -2.87 11.45
CA LEU A 59 0.47 -3.75 12.08
C LEU A 59 0.55 -3.54 13.60
N ASP A 60 0.46 -2.30 14.07
CA ASP A 60 0.44 -1.96 15.51
C ASP A 60 -0.87 -2.37 16.20
N GLN A 61 -1.94 -2.61 15.44
CA GLN A 61 -3.23 -3.08 15.96
C GLN A 61 -3.40 -4.61 15.92
N ALA A 62 -2.40 -5.36 15.43
CA ALA A 62 -2.41 -6.81 15.54
C ALA A 62 -2.32 -7.18 17.03
N PRO A 63 -3.37 -7.79 17.64
CA PRO A 63 -3.34 -8.12 19.05
C PRO A 63 -2.18 -9.07 19.32
N GLU A 64 -1.32 -8.70 20.28
CA GLU A 64 -0.44 -9.65 20.94
C GLU A 64 -1.35 -10.76 21.50
N ASN A 65 -1.38 -11.92 20.84
CA ASN A 65 -2.11 -13.07 21.35
C ASN A 65 -1.49 -13.44 22.72
N GLU A 66 -2.23 -13.18 23.80
CA GLU A 66 -2.00 -13.72 25.15
C GLU A 66 -1.93 -15.26 25.15
#